data_AF-A0AAD7J286-F1
#
_entry.id   AF-A0AAD7J286-F1
#
_cell.length_a   1.000
_cell.length_b   1.000
_cell.length_c   1.000
_cell.angle_alpha   90.00
_cell.angle_beta   90.00
_cell.angle_gamma   90.00
#
_symmetry.space_group_name_H-M   'P 1'
#
loop_
_entity.id
_entity.type
_entity.pdbx_description
1 polymer ?
#
loop_
_entity_poly.entity_id
_entity_poly.type
_entity_poly.pdbx_seq_one_letter_code
_entity_poly.pdbx_strand_id
1 'polypeptide(L)'
;MRDANRKKVLEAPSRAIFWKEIKRLPADPKPAAISVTADELKDVFEKRLNPPEVLPPQFDSAQHKINKILSALIPDQTEDTTPDGFFTHACTENDMGRLKNRIRNHSLDSTPGEDQASWGNWLMIN
;
A
#
# COMPACT_ATOMS: atom_id res chain seq x y z
N MET A 1 30.52 -8.75 -21.28
CA MET A 1 29.87 -8.20 -20.05
C MET A 1 28.89 -9.19 -19.39
N ARG A 2 28.02 -9.89 -20.13
CA ARG A 2 27.03 -10.83 -19.55
C ARG A 2 27.64 -12.02 -18.79
N ASP A 3 28.74 -12.61 -19.27
CA ASP A 3 29.32 -13.82 -18.66
C ASP A 3 30.00 -13.58 -17.30
N ALA A 4 30.66 -12.42 -17.13
CA ALA A 4 31.27 -12.05 -15.85
C ALA A 4 30.22 -11.79 -14.76
N ASN A 5 29.09 -11.20 -15.14
CA ASN A 5 27.95 -10.95 -14.26
C ASN A 5 27.24 -12.25 -13.87
N ARG A 6 27.07 -13.17 -14.83
CA ARG A 6 26.52 -14.51 -14.60
C ARG A 6 27.38 -15.29 -13.61
N LYS A 7 28.71 -15.25 -13.76
CA LYS A 7 29.65 -15.91 -12.86
C LYS A 7 29.53 -15.39 -11.41
N LYS A 8 29.48 -14.07 -11.22
CA LYS A 8 29.32 -13.45 -9.89
C LYS A 8 28.03 -13.84 -9.15
N VAL A 9 26.94 -14.03 -9.89
CA VAL A 9 25.66 -14.47 -9.31
C VAL A 9 25.68 -15.96 -8.98
N LEU A 10 26.20 -16.81 -9.87
CA LEU A 10 26.21 -18.27 -9.67
C LEU A 10 27.24 -18.73 -8.63
N GLU A 11 28.34 -18.01 -8.48
CA GLU A 11 29.42 -18.32 -7.53
C GLU A 11 29.32 -17.52 -6.22
N ALA A 12 28.17 -16.91 -5.94
CA ALA A 12 27.97 -16.13 -4.72
C ALA A 12 28.10 -17.03 -3.48
N PRO A 13 28.99 -16.72 -2.53
CA PRO A 13 29.29 -17.59 -1.38
C PRO A 13 28.21 -17.57 -0.30
N SER A 14 27.22 -16.68 -0.42
CA SER A 14 26.08 -16.62 0.48
C SER A 14 24.86 -16.02 -0.21
N ARG A 15 23.68 -16.32 0.34
CA ARG A 15 22.40 -15.80 -0.15
C ARG A 15 22.33 -14.26 -0.13
N ALA A 16 22.96 -13.62 0.87
CA ALA A 16 23.02 -12.17 0.96
C ALA A 16 23.86 -11.56 -0.19
N ILE A 17 25.00 -12.17 -0.52
CA ILE A 17 25.86 -11.72 -1.61
C ILE A 17 25.21 -11.99 -2.97
N PHE A 18 24.51 -13.12 -3.12
CA PHE A 18 23.72 -13.44 -4.31
C PHE A 18 22.73 -12.31 -4.64
N TRP A 19 21.90 -11.90 -3.67
CA TRP A 19 20.91 -10.85 -3.87
C TRP A 19 21.54 -9.48 -4.11
N LYS A 20 22.70 -9.20 -3.49
CA LYS A 20 23.45 -7.96 -3.72
C LYS A 20 23.96 -7.87 -5.15
N GLU A 21 24.48 -8.96 -5.70
CA GLU A 21 24.96 -8.98 -7.09
C GLU A 21 23.80 -8.93 -8.09
N ILE A 22 22.68 -9.63 -7.85
CA ILE A 22 21.46 -9.54 -8.67
C ILE A 22 20.95 -8.09 -8.76
N LYS A 23 20.87 -7.37 -7.63
CA LYS A 23 20.40 -5.97 -7.58
C LYS A 23 21.34 -4.97 -8.27
N ARG A 24 22.62 -5.31 -8.40
CA ARG A 24 23.63 -4.49 -9.10
C ARG A 24 23.64 -4.71 -10.60
N LEU A 25 23.09 -5.83 -11.07
CA LEU A 25 22.89 -6.00 -12.50
C LEU A 25 21.93 -4.91 -12.98
N PRO A 26 22.13 -4.39 -14.20
CA PRO A 26 21.12 -3.58 -14.85
C PRO A 26 19.91 -4.48 -15.13
N ALA A 27 19.08 -4.70 -14.11
CA ALA A 27 17.72 -5.13 -14.27
C ALA A 27 16.99 -3.98 -14.97
N ASP A 28 15.99 -4.32 -15.78
CA ASP A 28 15.17 -3.33 -16.48
C ASP A 28 14.80 -2.22 -15.49
N PRO A 29 15.02 -0.94 -15.85
CA PRO A 29 14.78 0.17 -14.94
C PRO A 29 13.39 0.01 -14.35
N LYS A 30 13.31 -0.08 -13.00
CA LYS A 30 12.03 -0.18 -12.30
C LYS A 30 11.16 0.95 -12.86
N PRO A 31 10.00 0.65 -13.45
CA PRO A 31 9.14 1.68 -14.01
C PRO A 31 8.93 2.73 -12.93
N ALA A 32 9.05 4.00 -13.31
CA ALA A 32 8.75 5.09 -12.39
C ALA A 32 7.35 4.84 -11.81
N ALA A 33 7.19 5.10 -10.50
CA ALA A 33 5.88 5.04 -9.89
C ALA A 33 4.98 5.99 -10.66
N ILE A 34 3.92 5.45 -11.27
CA ILE A 34 2.94 6.24 -11.99
C ILE A 34 2.15 7.01 -10.92
N SER A 35 2.49 8.28 -10.75
CA SER A 35 1.72 9.18 -9.90
C SER A 35 0.51 9.63 -10.71
N VAL A 36 -0.61 8.96 -10.47
CA VAL A 36 -1.93 9.36 -10.97
C VAL A 36 -2.79 9.74 -9.77
N THR A 37 -3.48 10.85 -9.91
CA THR A 37 -4.48 11.32 -8.96
C THR A 37 -5.76 10.50 -9.08
N ALA A 38 -6.60 10.54 -8.04
CA ALA A 38 -7.92 9.89 -8.09
C ALA A 38 -8.79 10.48 -9.21
N ASP A 39 -8.70 11.78 -9.45
CA ASP A 39 -9.44 12.47 -10.52
C ASP A 39 -9.02 11.98 -11.91
N GLU A 40 -7.72 11.76 -12.15
CA GLU A 40 -7.21 11.20 -13.42
C GLU A 40 -7.67 9.76 -13.66
N LEU A 41 -7.95 9.02 -12.59
CA LEU A 41 -8.46 7.65 -12.69
C LEU A 41 -9.99 7.58 -12.81
N LYS A 42 -10.71 8.66 -12.49
CA LYS A 42 -12.17 8.72 -12.47
C LYS A 42 -12.78 8.24 -13.79
N ASP A 43 -12.34 8.81 -14.91
CA ASP A 43 -12.87 8.49 -16.24
C ASP A 43 -12.63 7.02 -16.63
N VAL A 44 -11.50 6.46 -16.20
CA VAL A 44 -11.16 5.05 -16.45
C VAL A 44 -12.05 4.14 -15.61
N PHE A 45 -12.27 4.49 -14.34
CA PHE A 45 -13.13 3.72 -13.45
C PHE A 45 -14.59 3.80 -13.85
N GLU A 46 -15.12 4.98 -14.18
CA GLU A 46 -16.51 5.14 -14.63
C GLU A 46 -16.81 4.29 -15.87
N LYS A 47 -15.89 4.26 -16.85
CA LYS A 47 -16.01 3.39 -18.04
C LYS A 47 -15.97 1.91 -17.69
N ARG A 48 -15.15 1.51 -16.72
CA ARG A 48 -15.00 0.11 -16.29
C ARG A 48 -16.13 -0.37 -15.39
N LEU A 49 -16.77 0.53 -14.65
CA LEU A 49 -17.95 0.22 -13.84
C LEU A 49 -19.15 -0.17 -14.71
N ASN A 50 -19.10 0.16 -16.00
CA ASN A 50 -20.17 -0.11 -16.98
C ASN A 50 -21.57 0.19 -16.41
N PRO A 51 -21.80 1.38 -15.80
CA PRO A 51 -23.11 1.70 -15.28
C PRO A 51 -24.07 1.80 -16.47
N PRO A 52 -25.22 1.10 -16.45
CA PRO A 52 -26.15 1.16 -17.54
C PRO A 52 -26.78 2.56 -17.60
N GLU A 53 -26.84 3.18 -18.79
CA GLU A 53 -27.48 4.50 -19.00
C GLU A 53 -28.96 4.47 -18.59
N VAL A 54 -29.60 3.32 -18.77
CA VAL A 54 -30.97 3.06 -18.36
C VAL A 54 -30.97 1.80 -17.50
N LEU A 55 -31.52 1.88 -16.30
CA LEU A 55 -31.70 0.72 -15.43
C LEU A 55 -32.51 -0.36 -16.16
N PRO A 56 -32.01 -1.60 -16.22
CA PRO A 56 -32.75 -2.68 -16.86
C PRO A 56 -34.11 -2.90 -16.18
N PRO A 57 -35.16 -3.33 -16.91
CA PRO A 57 -36.52 -3.48 -16.35
C PRO A 57 -36.61 -4.45 -15.16
N GLN A 58 -35.68 -5.40 -15.07
CA GLN A 58 -35.57 -6.35 -13.96
C GLN A 58 -35.02 -5.74 -12.66
N PHE A 59 -34.45 -4.53 -12.71
CA PHE A 59 -34.01 -3.82 -11.53
C PHE A 59 -35.18 -3.07 -10.89
N ASP A 60 -35.31 -3.20 -9.57
CA ASP A 60 -36.30 -2.45 -8.81
C ASP A 60 -35.92 -0.96 -8.77
N SER A 61 -36.66 -0.17 -9.54
CA SER A 61 -36.47 1.27 -9.63
C SER A 61 -36.70 2.01 -8.30
N ALA A 62 -37.57 1.49 -7.43
CA ALA A 62 -37.81 2.06 -6.11
C ALA A 62 -36.61 1.80 -5.21
N GLN A 63 -36.10 0.56 -5.19
CA GLN A 63 -34.89 0.21 -4.45
C GLN A 63 -33.67 1.00 -4.93
N HIS A 64 -33.52 1.20 -6.24
CA HIS A 64 -32.44 2.02 -6.79
C HIS A 64 -32.51 3.48 -6.32
N LYS A 65 -33.72 4.08 -6.30
CA LYS A 65 -33.92 5.44 -5.78
C LYS A 65 -33.56 5.53 -4.29
N ILE A 66 -33.96 4.54 -3.50
CA ILE A 66 -33.61 4.45 -2.07
C ILE A 66 -32.09 4.36 -1.92
N ASN A 67 -31.43 3.46 -2.65
CA ASN A 67 -29.97 3.31 -2.60
C ASN A 67 -29.25 4.61 -2.98
N LYS A 68 -29.75 5.35 -3.98
CA LYS A 68 -29.20 6.65 -4.37
C LYS A 68 -29.31 7.68 -3.24
N ILE A 69 -30.47 7.75 -2.57
CA ILE A 69 -30.66 8.62 -1.41
C ILE A 69 -29.71 8.22 -0.27
N LEU A 70 -29.64 6.92 0.07
CA LEU A 70 -28.77 6.41 1.11
C LEU A 70 -27.29 6.69 0.82
N SER A 71 -26.86 6.55 -0.44
CA SER A 71 -25.47 6.85 -0.83
C SER A 71 -25.12 8.33 -0.65
N ALA A 72 -26.08 9.24 -0.85
CA ALA A 72 -25.89 10.67 -0.63
C ALA A 72 -25.87 11.05 0.86
N LEU A 73 -26.27 10.14 1.75
CA LEU A 73 -26.19 10.30 3.20
C LEU A 73 -24.90 9.73 3.79
N ILE A 74 -24.05 9.09 2.98
CA ILE A 74 -22.74 8.63 3.44
C ILE A 74 -21.89 9.89 3.69
N PRO A 75 -21.39 10.10 4.91
CA PRO A 75 -20.58 11.27 5.21
C PRO A 75 -19.20 11.18 4.52
N ASP A 76 -18.61 12.33 4.19
CA ASP A 76 -17.27 12.42 3.59
C ASP A 76 -16.20 11.75 4.47
N GLN A 77 -16.43 11.74 5.79
CA GLN A 77 -15.63 11.01 6.77
C GLN A 77 -16.53 10.15 7.63
N THR A 78 -16.21 8.87 7.71
CA THR A 78 -16.88 7.96 8.65
C THR A 78 -16.35 8.25 10.06
N GLU A 79 -17.18 8.86 10.90
CA GLU A 79 -16.91 8.93 12.33
C GLU A 79 -17.15 7.55 12.94
N ASP A 80 -16.12 7.00 13.58
CA ASP A 80 -16.28 5.78 14.35
C ASP A 80 -16.91 6.12 15.71
N THR A 81 -18.17 5.69 15.85
CA THR A 81 -19.01 5.84 17.04
C THR A 81 -18.97 4.61 17.95
N THR A 82 -18.06 3.65 17.72
CA THR A 82 -17.89 2.53 18.64
C THR A 82 -17.42 3.05 20.00
N PRO A 83 -17.85 2.43 21.12
CA PRO A 83 -17.48 2.88 22.46
C PRO A 83 -15.96 3.01 22.67
N ASP A 84 -15.19 2.20 21.95
CA ASP A 84 -13.75 2.08 22.08
C ASP A 84 -12.95 2.87 21.01
N GLY A 85 -13.62 3.47 20.02
CA GLY A 85 -13.00 4.34 19.01
C GLY A 85 -11.91 3.68 18.14
N PHE A 86 -12.04 2.38 17.86
CA PHE A 86 -11.02 1.56 17.17
C PHE A 86 -10.54 2.12 15.83
N PHE A 87 -11.36 2.90 15.14
CA PHE A 87 -11.14 3.40 13.78
C PHE A 87 -11.13 4.94 13.70
N THR A 88 -11.31 5.66 14.80
CA THR A 88 -11.34 7.14 14.85
C THR A 88 -10.01 7.78 15.20
N HIS A 89 -9.05 7.04 15.73
CA HIS A 89 -7.84 7.65 16.30
C HIS A 89 -6.85 8.08 15.21
N ALA A 90 -6.64 9.40 15.10
CA ALA A 90 -5.48 9.95 14.42
C ALA A 90 -4.20 9.42 15.08
N CYS A 91 -3.26 8.90 14.29
CA CYS A 91 -1.97 8.44 14.80
C CYS A 91 -1.25 9.61 15.48
N THR A 92 -1.10 9.52 16.81
CA THR A 92 -0.48 10.59 17.61
C THR A 92 1.03 10.39 17.74
N GLU A 93 1.77 11.43 18.12
CA GLU A 93 3.20 11.30 18.47
C GLU A 93 3.44 10.27 19.59
N ASN A 94 2.48 10.12 20.50
CA ASN A 94 2.53 9.12 21.58
C ASN A 94 2.44 7.69 21.02
N ASP A 95 1.62 7.46 19.99
CA ASP A 95 1.53 6.17 19.31
C ASP A 95 2.83 5.84 18.57
N MET A 96 3.45 6.84 17.94
CA MET A 96 4.79 6.71 17.35
C MET A 96 5.86 6.42 18.41
N GLY A 97 5.76 7.03 19.59
CA GLY A 97 6.63 6.74 20.73
C GLY A 97 6.48 5.30 21.24
N ARG A 98 5.25 4.82 21.35
CA ARG A 98 4.93 3.42 21.72
C ARG A 98 5.47 2.44 20.68
N LEU A 99 5.30 2.73 19.40
CA LEU A 99 5.86 1.94 18.31
C LEU A 99 7.39 1.89 18.37
N LYS A 100 8.06 3.04 18.50
CA LYS A 100 9.52 3.12 18.63
C LYS A 100 10.01 2.33 19.86
N ASN A 101 9.29 2.38 20.98
CA ASN A 101 9.62 1.56 22.16
C ASN A 101 9.45 0.06 21.91
N ARG A 102 8.37 -0.35 21.25
CA ARG A 102 8.17 -1.76 20.85
C ARG A 102 9.28 -2.24 19.92
N ILE A 103 9.69 -1.42 18.96
CA ILE A 103 10.78 -1.72 18.02
C ILE A 103 12.11 -1.88 18.77
N ARG A 104 12.42 -1.00 19.74
CA ARG A 104 13.63 -1.12 20.59
C ARG A 104 13.66 -2.41 21.41
N ASN A 105 12.50 -2.88 21.87
CA ASN A 105 12.37 -4.10 22.66
C ASN A 105 12.35 -5.37 21.80
N HIS A 106 12.28 -5.24 20.47
CA HIS A 106 12.35 -6.34 19.52
C HIS A 106 13.79 -6.55 19.05
N SER A 107 14.11 -7.77 18.59
CA SER A 107 15.44 -8.04 18.02
C SER A 107 15.68 -7.18 16.78
N LEU A 108 16.66 -6.28 16.87
CA LEU A 108 17.09 -5.40 15.77
C LEU A 108 17.77 -6.18 14.63
N ASP A 109 18.19 -7.41 14.89
CA ASP A 109 18.78 -8.35 13.92
C ASP A 109 17.74 -9.10 13.08
N SER A 110 16.47 -8.69 13.16
CA SER A 110 15.43 -9.26 12.30
C SER A 110 15.70 -8.95 10.83
N THR A 111 15.36 -9.90 9.96
CA THR A 111 15.45 -9.73 8.51
C THR A 111 14.73 -8.44 8.09
N PRO A 112 15.36 -7.55 7.32
CA PRO A 112 14.73 -6.33 6.82
C PRO A 112 13.44 -6.63 6.04
N GLY A 113 12.51 -5.67 6.06
CA GLY A 113 11.29 -5.73 5.26
C GLY A 113 11.57 -5.82 3.75
N GLU A 114 10.53 -6.02 2.95
CA GLU A 114 10.63 -6.07 1.48
C GLU A 114 11.20 -4.75 0.90
N ASP A 115 10.97 -3.63 1.59
CA ASP A 115 11.53 -2.31 1.34
C ASP A 115 13.01 -2.16 1.75
N GLN A 116 13.63 -3.21 2.29
CA GLN A 116 14.97 -3.23 2.89
C GLN A 116 15.12 -2.32 4.11
N ALA A 117 14.02 -1.83 4.68
CA ALA A 117 14.06 -1.10 5.92
C ALA A 117 14.23 -2.10 7.08
N SER A 118 15.30 -1.92 7.85
CA SER A 118 15.45 -2.61 9.13
C SER A 118 14.69 -1.86 10.21
N TRP A 119 14.44 -2.54 11.33
CA TRP A 119 13.89 -1.90 12.54
C TRP A 119 14.72 -0.69 13.00
N GLY A 120 16.04 -0.73 12.79
CA GLY A 120 16.93 0.41 13.06
C GLY A 120 16.64 1.64 12.20
N ASN A 121 16.26 1.45 10.93
CA ASN A 121 15.92 2.57 10.03
C ASN A 121 14.66 3.29 10.50
N TRP A 122 13.64 2.55 10.97
CA TRP A 122 12.38 3.10 11.47
C TRP A 122 12.54 3.89 12.78
N LEU A 123 13.56 3.59 13.58
CA LEU A 123 13.86 4.36 14.79
C LEU A 123 14.45 5.75 14.51
N MET A 124 14.99 5.98 13.31
CA MET A 124 15.67 7.22 12.93
C MET A 124 14.76 8.22 12.22
N ILE A 125 13.54 7.82 11.87
CA ILE A 125 12.54 8.70 11.26
C ILE A 125 11.93 9.57 12.36
N ASN A 126 12.01 10.89 12.21
CA ASN A 126 11.42 11.86 13.14
C ASN A 126 9.90 11.84 13.02
#